data_AF-X1U819-F1
#
_entry.id   AF-X1U819-F1
#
_cell.length_a   1.000
_cell.length_b   1.000
_cell.length_c   1.000
_cell.angle_alpha   90.00
_cell.angle_beta   90.00
_cell.angle_gamma   90.00
#
_symmetry.space_group_name_H-M   'P 1'
#
loop_
_entity.id
_entity.type
_entity.pdbx_description
1 polymer ?
#
loop_
_entity_poly.entity_id
_entity_poly.type
_entity_poly.pdbx_seq_one_letter_code
_entity_poly.pdbx_strand_id
1 'polypeptide(L)'
;HDMGRGINNALNVIFPGVARVICHFHLLRDIGKDLLGNAYKNVRKSLSAKQVYADIRYQTKALEKLIGDSKKARNLFYRINDSTKNLSELLHGILYGYLQELKSHEYSGDGYGFPFDRPKLLYYNNIKRIYTEMEAIENLQVFHYDLLGKCRFYKIKEVLSRVLSDKELDGEVGDLELHIEYFDRLRNIMRIAMPYHFLQLLHCFL
;
A
#
# COMPACT_ATOMS: atom_id res chain seq x y z
N HIS A 1 -1.51 17.90 20.90
CA HIS A 1 -0.64 18.64 19.98
C HIS A 1 0.46 19.30 20.79
N ASP A 2 1.65 19.41 20.20
CA ASP A 2 2.72 20.24 20.76
C ASP A 2 2.20 21.64 21.06
N MET A 3 2.64 22.23 22.17
CA MET A 3 2.20 23.56 22.59
C MET A 3 0.67 23.73 22.65
N GLY A 4 -0.07 22.67 22.95
CA GLY A 4 -1.51 22.76 23.19
C GLY A 4 -1.82 23.70 24.36
N ARG A 5 -3.04 24.28 24.37
CA ARG A 5 -3.46 25.24 25.41
C ARG A 5 -3.19 24.75 26.83
N GLY A 6 -3.49 23.48 27.11
CA GLY A 6 -3.22 22.87 28.43
C GLY A 6 -1.73 22.79 28.79
N ILE A 7 -0.87 22.36 27.85
CA ILE A 7 0.59 22.31 28.05
C ILE A 7 1.13 23.72 28.27
N ASN A 8 0.73 24.69 27.44
CA ASN A 8 1.16 26.07 27.58
C ASN A 8 0.75 26.69 28.92
N ASN A 9 -0.48 26.41 29.39
CA ASN A 9 -0.96 26.87 30.68
C ASN A 9 -0.15 26.27 31.84
N ALA A 10 0.13 24.97 31.80
CA ALA A 10 0.94 24.31 32.82
C ALA A 10 2.39 24.85 32.84
N LEU A 11 3.00 25.02 31.67
CA LEU A 11 4.35 25.57 31.54
C LEU A 11 4.44 27.02 32.05
N ASN A 12 3.41 27.85 31.84
CA ASN A 12 3.35 29.21 32.37
C ASN A 12 3.44 29.25 33.91
N VAL A 13 2.88 28.24 34.58
CA VAL A 13 2.85 28.14 36.05
C VAL A 13 4.13 27.51 36.58
N ILE A 14 4.56 26.39 35.99
CA ILE A 14 5.62 25.56 36.57
C ILE A 14 7.02 26.00 36.10
N PHE A 15 7.15 26.54 34.89
CA PHE A 15 8.44 26.94 34.29
C PHE A 15 8.37 28.35 33.69
N PRO A 16 8.11 29.39 34.51
CA PRO A 16 8.08 30.76 34.02
C PRO A 16 9.45 31.18 33.46
N GLY A 17 9.45 31.88 32.33
CA GLY A 17 10.67 32.41 31.70
C GLY A 17 11.52 31.40 30.93
N VAL A 18 11.15 30.11 30.89
CA VAL A 18 11.87 29.10 30.09
C VAL A 18 11.49 29.19 28.62
N ALA A 19 12.51 29.17 27.75
CA ALA A 19 12.32 29.18 26.30
C ALA A 19 11.55 27.95 25.82
N ARG A 20 10.57 28.19 24.94
CA ARG A 20 9.69 27.18 24.37
C ARG A 20 10.12 26.88 22.95
N VAL A 21 10.59 25.66 22.72
CA VAL A 21 11.01 25.21 21.39
C VAL A 21 9.91 24.33 20.80
N ILE A 22 9.55 24.62 19.55
CA ILE A 22 8.58 23.82 18.80
C ILE A 22 9.26 22.53 18.35
N CYS A 23 8.61 21.40 18.59
CA CYS A 23 9.04 20.12 18.08
C CYS A 23 8.99 20.12 16.55
N HIS A 24 10.16 20.03 15.91
CA HIS A 24 10.27 20.00 14.46
C HIS A 24 9.48 18.84 13.81
N PHE A 25 9.33 17.72 14.51
CA PHE A 25 8.50 16.61 14.04
C PHE A 25 7.02 17.01 13.94
N HIS A 26 6.49 17.70 14.95
CA HIS A 26 5.10 18.15 14.95
C HIS A 26 4.86 19.28 13.95
N LEU A 27 5.80 20.22 13.84
CA LEU A 27 5.79 21.24 12.79
C LEU A 27 5.73 20.59 11.40
N LEU A 28 6.63 19.65 11.12
CA LEU A 28 6.68 18.96 9.85
C LEU A 28 5.41 18.13 9.60
N ARG A 29 4.89 17.43 10.62
CA ARG A 29 3.63 16.70 10.52
C ARG A 29 2.47 17.61 10.12
N ASP A 30 2.37 18.78 10.72
CA ASP A 30 1.25 19.69 10.49
C ASP A 30 1.39 20.34 9.09
N ILE A 31 2.60 20.75 8.67
CA ILE A 31 2.88 21.18 7.27
C ILE A 31 2.48 20.10 6.27
N GLY A 32 2.86 18.84 6.51
CA GLY A 32 2.54 17.75 5.61
C GLY A 32 1.04 17.44 5.55
N LYS A 33 0.30 17.65 6.64
CA LYS A 33 -1.16 17.51 6.62
C LYS A 33 -1.81 18.58 5.76
N ASP A 34 -1.34 19.81 5.85
CA ASP A 34 -1.85 20.91 5.04
C ASP A 34 -1.54 20.69 3.55
N LEU A 35 -0.33 20.23 3.25
CA LEU A 35 0.13 19.97 1.89
C LEU A 35 -0.51 18.74 1.25
N LEU A 36 -0.60 17.61 1.96
CA LEU A 36 -1.05 16.33 1.40
C LEU A 36 -2.53 16.02 1.64
N GLY A 37 -3.17 16.70 2.61
CA GLY A 37 -4.43 16.26 3.22
C GLY A 37 -5.58 16.09 2.22
N ASN A 38 -5.76 17.07 1.33
CA ASN A 38 -6.84 17.04 0.34
C ASN A 38 -6.62 15.95 -0.71
N ALA A 39 -5.45 15.92 -1.34
CA ALA A 39 -5.10 14.90 -2.34
C ALA A 39 -5.19 13.48 -1.76
N TYR A 40 -4.67 13.26 -0.55
CA TYR A 40 -4.74 11.96 0.11
C TYR A 40 -6.17 11.53 0.45
N LYS A 41 -7.02 12.49 0.85
CA LYS A 41 -8.45 12.23 1.11
C LYS A 41 -9.18 11.82 -0.17
N ASN A 42 -8.86 12.46 -1.29
CA ASN A 42 -9.43 12.16 -2.61
C ASN A 42 -9.10 10.71 -3.02
N VAL A 43 -7.82 10.35 -3.05
CA VAL A 43 -7.36 8.97 -3.32
C VAL A 43 -8.05 7.95 -2.40
N ARG A 44 -8.10 8.24 -1.09
CA ARG A 44 -8.80 7.35 -0.13
C ARG A 44 -10.27 7.18 -0.47
N LYS A 45 -10.97 8.26 -0.83
CA LYS A 45 -12.40 8.24 -1.18
C LYS A 45 -12.62 7.43 -2.46
N SER A 46 -11.82 7.68 -3.48
CA SER A 46 -11.90 7.01 -4.78
C SER A 46 -11.63 5.50 -4.68
N LEU A 47 -10.64 5.09 -3.89
CA LEU A 47 -10.42 3.67 -3.57
C LEU A 47 -11.60 3.04 -2.81
N SER A 48 -12.20 3.79 -1.87
CA SER A 48 -13.31 3.28 -1.05
C SER A 48 -14.62 3.14 -1.85
N ALA A 49 -14.92 4.10 -2.72
CA ALA A 49 -16.13 4.14 -3.53
C ALA A 49 -16.22 2.93 -4.49
N LYS A 50 -15.08 2.45 -4.98
CA LYS A 50 -14.99 1.33 -5.92
C LYS A 50 -15.15 -0.05 -5.29
N GLN A 51 -15.36 -0.13 -3.97
CA GLN A 51 -15.48 -1.40 -3.24
C GLN A 51 -14.28 -2.36 -3.44
N VAL A 52 -13.12 -1.86 -3.87
CA VAL A 52 -11.93 -2.69 -4.16
C VAL A 52 -11.55 -3.57 -2.99
N TYR A 53 -11.67 -3.04 -1.76
CA TYR A 53 -11.38 -3.81 -0.55
C TYR A 53 -12.33 -5.00 -0.37
N ALA A 54 -13.62 -4.82 -0.69
CA ALA A 54 -14.59 -5.89 -0.63
C ALA A 54 -14.33 -6.93 -1.72
N ASP A 55 -13.99 -6.48 -2.92
CA ASP A 55 -13.65 -7.34 -4.05
C ASP A 55 -12.40 -8.18 -3.77
N ILE A 56 -11.31 -7.58 -3.28
CA ILE A 56 -10.09 -8.32 -2.89
C ILE A 56 -10.40 -9.34 -1.79
N ARG A 57 -11.20 -8.98 -0.78
CA ARG A 57 -11.65 -9.93 0.25
C ARG A 57 -12.46 -11.09 -0.34
N TYR A 58 -13.37 -10.79 -1.26
CA TYR A 58 -14.15 -11.80 -1.96
C TYR A 58 -13.25 -12.73 -2.79
N GLN A 59 -12.35 -12.19 -3.61
CA GLN A 59 -11.43 -13.00 -4.41
C GLN A 59 -10.54 -13.88 -3.51
N THR A 60 -10.08 -13.37 -2.37
CA THR A 60 -9.33 -14.15 -1.38
C THR A 60 -10.14 -15.34 -0.88
N LYS A 61 -11.38 -15.11 -0.43
CA LYS A 61 -12.25 -16.17 0.10
C LYS A 61 -12.62 -17.20 -0.98
N ALA A 62 -12.87 -16.74 -2.20
CA ALA A 62 -13.17 -17.62 -3.31
C ALA A 62 -11.95 -18.47 -3.73
N LEU A 63 -10.75 -17.92 -3.67
CA LEU A 63 -9.50 -18.66 -3.90
C LEU A 63 -9.24 -19.68 -2.78
N GLU A 64 -9.42 -19.29 -1.50
CA GLU A 64 -9.33 -20.21 -0.36
C GLU A 64 -10.29 -21.39 -0.51
N LYS A 65 -11.54 -21.13 -0.92
CA LYS A 65 -12.54 -22.18 -1.17
C LYS A 65 -12.16 -23.08 -2.34
N LEU A 66 -11.59 -22.53 -3.41
CA LEU A 66 -11.12 -23.30 -4.58
C LEU A 66 -9.98 -24.25 -4.20
N ILE A 67 -9.04 -23.80 -3.37
CA ILE A 67 -7.89 -24.59 -2.89
C ILE A 67 -8.33 -25.60 -1.80
N GLY A 68 -9.44 -25.33 -1.12
CA GLY A 68 -10.08 -26.20 -0.14
C GLY A 68 -10.22 -25.52 1.23
N ASP A 69 -9.19 -24.80 1.68
CA ASP A 69 -9.24 -23.98 2.90
C ASP A 69 -8.10 -22.93 2.94
N SER A 70 -8.15 -22.05 3.94
CA SER A 70 -7.15 -21.01 4.15
C SER A 70 -5.78 -21.52 4.59
N LYS A 71 -5.71 -22.67 5.28
CA LYS A 71 -4.44 -23.27 5.76
C LYS A 71 -3.66 -23.83 4.58
N LYS A 72 -4.33 -24.53 3.66
CA LYS A 72 -3.77 -25.02 2.41
C LYS A 72 -3.33 -23.87 1.51
N ALA A 73 -4.17 -22.85 1.31
CA ALA A 73 -3.79 -21.67 0.52
C ALA A 73 -2.52 -20.99 1.05
N ARG A 74 -2.42 -20.83 2.38
CA ARG A 74 -1.21 -20.32 3.03
C ARG A 74 0.01 -21.21 2.84
N ASN A 75 -0.16 -22.54 2.93
CA ASN A 75 0.93 -23.48 2.69
C ASN A 75 1.45 -23.38 1.25
N LEU A 76 0.58 -23.23 0.27
CA LEU A 76 0.99 -23.03 -1.13
C LEU A 76 1.80 -21.74 -1.30
N PHE A 77 1.38 -20.64 -0.67
CA PHE A 77 2.14 -19.39 -0.70
C PHE A 77 3.55 -19.53 -0.12
N TYR A 78 3.72 -20.21 1.02
CA TYR A 78 5.04 -20.42 1.62
C TYR A 78 5.97 -21.33 0.81
N ARG A 79 5.41 -22.09 -0.15
CA ARG A 79 6.12 -23.09 -0.94
C ARG A 79 6.29 -22.68 -2.41
N ILE A 80 6.02 -21.42 -2.76
CA ILE A 80 6.20 -20.91 -4.14
C ILE A 80 7.64 -21.15 -4.64
N ASN A 81 8.63 -21.03 -3.74
CA ASN A 81 10.04 -21.21 -4.07
C ASN A 81 10.49 -22.68 -4.05
N ASP A 82 9.63 -23.61 -3.61
CA ASP A 82 9.91 -25.03 -3.74
C ASP A 82 9.78 -25.41 -5.22
N SER A 83 10.54 -26.40 -5.70
CA SER A 83 10.39 -26.95 -7.05
C SER A 83 9.05 -27.72 -7.18
N THR A 84 7.95 -26.98 -7.30
CA THR A 84 6.60 -27.52 -7.40
C THR A 84 6.37 -28.16 -8.78
N LYS A 85 6.17 -29.48 -8.81
CA LYS A 85 5.77 -30.19 -10.04
C LYS A 85 4.33 -29.87 -10.49
N ASN A 86 3.50 -29.30 -9.61
CA ASN A 86 2.11 -28.97 -9.88
C ASN A 86 1.94 -27.47 -10.18
N LEU A 87 1.77 -27.13 -11.46
CA LEU A 87 1.59 -25.75 -11.92
C LEU A 87 0.34 -25.06 -11.35
N SER A 88 -0.72 -25.82 -11.05
CA SER A 88 -1.93 -25.24 -10.44
C SER A 88 -1.67 -24.78 -9.01
N GLU A 89 -0.93 -25.57 -8.24
CA GLU A 89 -0.54 -25.22 -6.87
C GLU A 89 0.39 -24.01 -6.84
N LEU A 90 1.34 -23.94 -7.77
CA LEU A 90 2.22 -22.78 -7.93
C LEU A 90 1.42 -21.50 -8.22
N LEU A 91 0.53 -21.54 -9.22
CA LEU A 91 -0.29 -20.39 -9.58
C LEU A 91 -1.22 -19.96 -8.43
N HIS A 92 -1.83 -20.92 -7.72
CA HIS A 92 -2.63 -20.64 -6.53
C HIS A 92 -1.82 -19.97 -5.42
N GLY A 93 -0.57 -20.42 -5.18
CA GLY A 93 0.35 -19.80 -4.23
C GLY A 93 0.63 -18.34 -4.60
N ILE A 94 1.00 -18.08 -5.86
CA ILE A 94 1.29 -16.73 -6.38
C ILE A 94 0.08 -15.81 -6.20
N LEU A 95 -1.10 -16.24 -6.68
CA LEU A 95 -2.33 -15.44 -6.58
C LEU A 95 -2.75 -15.18 -5.13
N TYR A 96 -2.57 -16.16 -4.24
CA TYR A 96 -2.83 -15.97 -2.82
C TYR A 96 -1.86 -14.96 -2.20
N GLY A 97 -0.57 -15.01 -2.57
CA GLY A 97 0.44 -14.04 -2.16
C GLY A 97 0.05 -12.61 -2.51
N TYR A 98 -0.32 -12.37 -3.78
CA TYR A 98 -0.80 -11.07 -4.24
C TYR A 98 -1.99 -10.55 -3.44
N LEU A 99 -3.01 -11.39 -3.23
CA LEU A 99 -4.20 -10.99 -2.48
C LEU A 99 -3.90 -10.71 -1.00
N GLN A 100 -2.97 -11.45 -0.42
CA GLN A 100 -2.56 -11.27 0.98
C GLN A 100 -1.75 -9.99 1.17
N GLU A 101 -0.84 -9.69 0.25
CA GLU A 101 -0.11 -8.42 0.25
C GLU A 101 -1.06 -7.24 0.15
N LEU A 102 -2.02 -7.30 -0.79
CA LEU A 102 -3.06 -6.28 -0.92
C LEU A 102 -3.85 -6.15 0.38
N LYS A 103 -4.22 -7.24 1.06
CA LYS A 103 -4.94 -7.15 2.35
C LYS A 103 -4.13 -6.52 3.49
N SER A 104 -2.81 -6.63 3.49
CA SER A 104 -1.96 -6.07 4.55
C SER A 104 -1.75 -4.56 4.47
N HIS A 105 -2.30 -3.88 3.46
CA HIS A 105 -2.02 -2.47 3.20
C HIS A 105 -2.32 -1.52 4.37
N GLU A 106 -3.28 -1.82 5.25
CA GLU A 106 -3.65 -0.95 6.38
C GLU A 106 -2.59 -0.88 7.47
N TYR A 107 -1.69 -1.87 7.50
CA TYR A 107 -0.60 -1.98 8.47
C TYR A 107 0.74 -1.54 7.88
N SER A 108 0.72 -0.91 6.71
CA SER A 108 1.95 -0.44 6.05
C SER A 108 2.39 0.94 6.56
N GLY A 109 3.71 1.10 6.71
CA GLY A 109 4.35 2.31 7.24
C GLY A 109 5.30 1.99 8.39
N ASP A 110 5.93 3.03 8.93
CA ASP A 110 6.91 2.92 10.03
C ASP A 110 6.30 3.23 11.41
N GLY A 111 4.99 3.55 11.45
CA GLY A 111 4.29 3.88 12.69
C GLY A 111 4.29 5.37 13.03
N TYR A 112 4.74 6.24 12.12
CA TYR A 112 4.69 7.70 12.27
C TYR A 112 3.29 8.28 12.00
N GLY A 113 2.45 7.53 11.29
CA GLY A 113 1.14 7.96 10.82
C GLY A 113 1.18 8.99 9.70
N PHE A 114 0.01 9.38 9.21
CA PHE A 114 -0.13 10.42 8.20
C PHE A 114 0.38 11.77 8.75
N PRO A 115 1.22 12.53 8.02
CA PRO A 115 1.52 12.45 6.58
C PRO A 115 2.77 11.66 6.17
N PHE A 116 3.48 11.07 7.14
CA PHE A 116 4.70 10.30 6.90
C PHE A 116 4.36 8.92 6.31
N ASP A 117 3.42 8.21 6.95
CA ASP A 117 2.88 6.96 6.46
C ASP A 117 1.72 7.20 5.50
N ARG A 118 1.75 6.52 4.35
CA ARG A 118 0.81 6.75 3.23
C ARG A 118 0.24 5.44 2.69
N PRO A 119 -0.43 4.63 3.53
CA PRO A 119 -0.87 3.27 3.17
C PRO A 119 -1.79 3.21 1.94
N LYS A 120 -2.56 4.26 1.65
CA LYS A 120 -3.45 4.32 0.48
C LYS A 120 -2.70 4.49 -0.85
N LEU A 121 -1.62 5.27 -0.86
CA LEU A 121 -0.75 5.36 -2.04
C LEU A 121 -0.01 4.03 -2.25
N LEU A 122 0.55 3.45 -1.19
CA LEU A 122 1.21 2.15 -1.28
C LEU A 122 0.26 1.08 -1.82
N TYR A 123 -0.99 1.07 -1.36
CA TYR A 123 -2.01 0.14 -1.85
C TYR A 123 -2.24 0.29 -3.37
N TYR A 124 -2.38 1.51 -3.88
CA TYR A 124 -2.54 1.76 -5.31
C TYR A 124 -1.31 1.29 -6.10
N ASN A 125 -0.11 1.60 -5.62
CA ASN A 125 1.14 1.18 -6.26
C ASN A 125 1.32 -0.34 -6.26
N ASN A 126 0.90 -1.03 -5.19
CA ASN A 126 0.89 -2.49 -5.14
C ASN A 126 -0.12 -3.10 -6.12
N ILE A 127 -1.31 -2.51 -6.29
CA ILE A 127 -2.26 -2.93 -7.33
C ILE A 127 -1.61 -2.81 -8.71
N LYS A 128 -0.98 -1.68 -9.01
CA LYS A 128 -0.29 -1.43 -10.29
C LYS A 128 0.81 -2.46 -10.54
N ARG A 129 1.69 -2.69 -9.56
CA ARG A 129 2.78 -3.68 -9.65
C ARG A 129 2.26 -5.09 -9.89
N ILE A 130 1.31 -5.55 -9.07
CA ILE A 130 0.73 -6.89 -9.18
C ILE A 130 0.04 -7.07 -10.55
N TYR A 131 -0.68 -6.06 -11.02
CA TYR A 131 -1.32 -6.11 -12.34
C TYR A 131 -0.30 -6.26 -13.46
N THR A 132 0.81 -5.51 -13.43
CA THR A 132 1.91 -5.66 -14.40
C THR A 132 2.57 -7.04 -14.33
N GLU A 133 2.77 -7.60 -13.13
CA GLU A 133 3.29 -8.96 -12.99
C GLU A 133 2.33 -10.01 -13.56
N MET A 134 1.01 -9.82 -13.38
CA MET A 134 0.00 -10.67 -14.02
C MET A 134 0.05 -10.54 -15.55
N GLU A 135 0.19 -9.33 -16.09
CA GLU A 135 0.39 -9.16 -17.54
C GLU A 135 1.63 -9.88 -18.05
N ALA A 136 2.74 -9.85 -17.31
CA ALA A 136 3.94 -10.60 -17.65
C ALA A 136 3.71 -12.12 -17.64
N ILE A 137 3.01 -12.65 -16.62
CA ILE A 137 2.63 -14.07 -16.55
C ILE A 137 1.84 -14.51 -17.78
N GLU A 138 0.89 -13.68 -18.22
CA GLU A 138 0.06 -13.96 -19.39
C GLU A 138 0.84 -13.84 -20.70
N ASN A 139 1.57 -12.74 -20.90
CA ASN A 139 2.31 -12.45 -22.13
C ASN A 139 3.46 -13.43 -22.38
N LEU A 140 4.14 -13.86 -21.31
CA LEU A 140 5.21 -14.85 -21.38
C LEU A 140 4.68 -16.29 -21.40
N GLN A 141 3.36 -16.48 -21.34
CA GLN A 141 2.70 -17.79 -21.35
C GLN A 141 3.25 -18.74 -20.28
N VAL A 142 3.57 -18.20 -19.09
CA VAL A 142 4.13 -18.96 -17.96
C VAL A 142 3.21 -20.12 -17.56
N PHE A 143 1.89 -19.92 -17.73
CA PHE A 143 0.87 -20.94 -17.54
C PHE A 143 -0.03 -21.04 -18.76
N HIS A 144 -0.57 -22.23 -19.01
CA HIS A 144 -1.58 -22.44 -20.05
C HIS A 144 -2.86 -21.63 -19.76
N TYR A 145 -3.49 -21.12 -20.82
CA TYR A 145 -4.72 -20.32 -20.74
C TYR A 145 -5.84 -20.98 -19.92
N ASP A 146 -6.08 -22.29 -20.14
CA ASP A 146 -7.10 -23.05 -19.40
C ASP A 146 -6.82 -23.09 -17.89
N LEU A 147 -5.53 -23.12 -17.51
CA LEU A 147 -5.12 -23.12 -16.11
C LEU A 147 -5.36 -21.75 -15.48
N LEU A 148 -5.03 -20.66 -16.18
CA LEU A 148 -5.30 -19.29 -15.73
C LEU A 148 -6.79 -19.11 -15.42
N GLY A 149 -7.67 -19.56 -16.32
CA GLY A 149 -9.12 -19.52 -16.13
C GLY A 149 -9.58 -20.28 -14.89
N LYS A 150 -9.10 -21.52 -14.70
CA LYS A 150 -9.45 -22.38 -13.56
C LYS A 150 -8.99 -21.80 -12.23
N CYS A 151 -7.81 -21.20 -12.16
CA CYS A 151 -7.22 -20.63 -10.95
C CYS A 151 -7.75 -19.23 -10.58
N ARG A 152 -8.78 -18.74 -11.28
CA ARG A 152 -9.40 -17.41 -11.07
C ARG A 152 -8.48 -16.23 -11.38
N PHE A 153 -7.41 -16.46 -12.15
CA PHE A 153 -6.45 -15.43 -12.57
C PHE A 153 -7.15 -14.23 -13.21
N TYR A 154 -8.00 -14.48 -14.21
CA TYR A 154 -8.73 -13.43 -14.93
C TYR A 154 -9.71 -12.65 -14.04
N LYS A 155 -10.34 -13.32 -13.08
CA LYS A 155 -11.26 -12.66 -12.13
C LYS A 155 -10.51 -11.69 -11.21
N ILE A 156 -9.30 -12.07 -10.78
CA ILE A 156 -8.44 -11.18 -9.97
C ILE A 156 -7.93 -10.03 -10.84
N LYS A 157 -7.42 -10.34 -12.04
CA LYS A 157 -6.91 -9.34 -13.00
C LYS A 157 -7.96 -8.28 -13.32
N GLU A 158 -9.21 -8.68 -13.52
CA GLU A 158 -10.36 -7.78 -13.77
C GLU A 158 -10.67 -6.86 -12.58
N VAL A 159 -10.52 -7.34 -11.34
CA VAL A 159 -10.69 -6.48 -10.16
C VAL A 159 -9.62 -5.39 -10.14
N LEU A 160 -8.37 -5.74 -10.44
CA LEU A 160 -7.27 -4.78 -10.45
C LEU A 160 -7.39 -3.81 -11.64
N SER A 161 -7.75 -4.30 -12.82
CA SER A 161 -7.91 -3.46 -14.02
C SER A 161 -8.98 -2.39 -13.85
N ARG A 162 -10.10 -2.70 -13.18
CA ARG A 162 -11.15 -1.71 -12.89
C ARG A 162 -10.65 -0.54 -12.05
N VAL A 163 -9.67 -0.76 -11.16
CA VAL A 163 -9.06 0.31 -10.37
C VAL A 163 -8.11 1.14 -11.24
N LEU A 164 -7.26 0.46 -12.02
CA LEU A 164 -6.22 1.10 -12.83
C LEU A 164 -6.77 1.78 -14.10
N SER A 165 -7.97 1.42 -14.54
CA SER A 165 -8.62 2.06 -15.69
C SER A 165 -9.32 3.38 -15.32
N ASP A 166 -9.36 3.74 -14.04
CA ASP A 166 -9.97 4.97 -13.58
C ASP A 166 -8.99 6.15 -13.69
N LYS A 167 -9.23 7.00 -14.69
CA LYS A 167 -8.42 8.18 -14.97
C LYS A 167 -8.53 9.27 -13.90
N GLU A 168 -9.66 9.37 -13.20
CA GLU A 168 -9.82 10.33 -12.11
C GLU A 168 -8.94 9.91 -10.93
N LEU A 169 -8.97 8.63 -10.55
CA LEU A 169 -8.09 8.10 -9.51
C LEU A 169 -6.61 8.22 -9.88
N ASP A 170 -6.24 7.92 -11.12
CA ASP A 170 -4.86 8.05 -11.58
C ASP A 170 -4.38 9.51 -11.50
N GLY A 171 -5.23 10.47 -11.88
CA GLY A 171 -4.97 11.89 -11.71
C GLY A 171 -4.83 12.31 -10.24
N GLU A 172 -5.73 11.87 -9.37
CA GLU A 172 -5.65 12.14 -7.91
C GLU A 172 -4.38 11.56 -7.28
N VAL A 173 -3.92 10.40 -7.76
CA VAL A 173 -2.65 9.79 -7.33
C VAL A 173 -1.48 10.64 -7.81
N GLY A 174 -1.48 11.09 -9.07
CA GLY A 174 -0.44 11.98 -9.60
C GLY A 174 -0.32 13.29 -8.81
N ASP A 175 -1.46 13.92 -8.50
CA ASP A 175 -1.51 15.12 -7.66
C ASP A 175 -0.95 14.86 -6.25
N LEU A 176 -1.27 13.71 -5.67
CA LEU A 176 -0.72 13.30 -4.37
C LEU A 176 0.80 13.11 -4.45
N GLU A 177 1.31 12.42 -5.48
CA GLU A 177 2.73 12.16 -5.70
C GLU A 177 3.54 13.45 -5.87
N LEU A 178 3.00 14.45 -6.57
CA LEU A 178 3.62 15.78 -6.69
C LEU A 178 3.80 16.45 -5.32
N HIS A 179 2.75 16.48 -4.50
CA HIS A 179 2.85 17.08 -3.16
C HIS A 179 3.79 16.29 -2.23
N ILE A 180 3.82 14.97 -2.40
CA ILE A 180 4.70 14.05 -1.69
C ILE A 180 6.17 14.38 -1.95
N GLU A 181 6.53 14.66 -3.20
CA GLU A 181 7.91 15.00 -3.56
C GLU A 181 8.41 16.20 -2.74
N TYR A 182 7.62 17.28 -2.68
CA TYR A 182 7.98 18.46 -1.90
C TYR A 182 8.08 18.15 -0.40
N PHE A 183 7.14 17.37 0.15
CA PHE A 183 7.18 17.00 1.56
C PHE A 183 8.39 16.12 1.89
N ASP A 184 8.75 15.19 1.02
CA ASP A 184 9.85 14.26 1.23
C ASP A 184 11.21 14.97 1.07
N ARG A 185 11.31 15.99 0.22
CA ARG A 185 12.46 16.91 0.21
C ARG A 185 12.60 17.65 1.53
N LEU A 186 11.51 18.13 2.12
CA LEU A 186 11.53 18.79 3.43
C LEU A 186 11.94 17.81 4.54
N ARG A 187 11.42 16.59 4.55
CA ARG A 187 11.85 15.50 5.47
C ARG A 187 13.35 15.24 5.37
N ASN A 188 13.88 15.17 4.16
CA ASN A 188 15.32 14.97 3.92
C ASN A 188 16.17 16.12 4.47
N ILE A 189 15.79 17.37 4.19
CA ILE A 189 16.51 18.56 4.70
C ILE A 189 16.51 18.58 6.22
N MET A 190 15.36 18.29 6.83
CA MET A 190 15.19 18.30 8.29
C MET A 190 15.71 17.03 8.98
N ARG A 191 16.03 15.98 8.21
CA ARG A 191 16.42 14.64 8.68
C ARG A 191 15.39 13.99 9.61
N ILE A 192 14.11 14.14 9.29
CA ILE A 192 12.99 13.63 10.11
C ILE A 192 12.22 12.57 9.34
N ALA A 193 12.06 11.39 9.96
CA ALA A 193 11.34 10.25 9.40
C ALA A 193 11.75 10.05 7.93
N MET A 194 13.02 9.68 7.67
CA MET A 194 13.57 9.71 6.33
C MET A 194 12.66 8.98 5.32
N PRO A 195 12.34 9.59 4.17
CA PRO A 195 11.64 8.87 3.12
C PRO A 195 12.52 7.69 2.69
N TYR A 196 11.96 6.48 2.63
CA TYR A 196 12.68 5.37 2.02
C TYR A 196 13.06 5.78 0.60
N HIS A 197 14.34 5.72 0.28
CA HIS A 197 14.75 5.80 -1.11
C HIS A 197 14.12 4.60 -1.82
N PHE A 198 13.33 4.87 -2.85
CA PHE A 198 12.71 3.89 -3.74
C PHE A 198 13.73 3.03 -4.53
N LEU A 199 15.03 3.14 -4.19
CA LEU A 199 16.15 2.41 -4.78
C LEU A 199 16.61 1.27 -3.87
N GLN A 200 15.74 0.28 -3.59
CA GLN A 200 16.18 -1.06 -3.16
C GLN A 200 15.11 -2.16 -3.25
N LEU A 201 14.25 -2.15 -4.28
CA LEU A 201 13.44 -3.33 -4.64
C LEU A 201 14.03 -4.13 -5.82
N LEU A 202 15.33 -3.98 -6.08
CA LEU A 202 16.07 -4.76 -7.08
C LEU A 202 17.05 -5.78 -6.46
N HIS A 203 17.05 -5.97 -5.14
CA HIS A 203 18.00 -6.86 -4.45
C HIS A 203 17.37 -7.81 -3.41
N CYS A 204 16.12 -8.21 -3.58
CA CYS A 204 15.53 -9.30 -2.77
C CYS A 204 14.95 -10.45 -3.60
N PHE A 205 15.33 -10.56 -4.88
CA PHE A 205 15.07 -11.74 -5.71
C PHE A 205 16.33 -12.20 -6.45
N LEU A 206 17.41 -12.43 -5.70
CA LEU A 206 18.52 -13.31 -6.08
C LEU A 206 18.76 -14.30 -4.96
#